data_AF-A0A7K3RYR9-F1
#
_entry.id   AF-A0A7K3RYR9-F1
#
_cell.length_a   1.000
_cell.length_b   1.000
_cell.length_c   1.000
_cell.angle_alpha   90.00
_cell.angle_beta   90.00
_cell.angle_gamma   90.00
#
_symmetry.space_group_name_H-M   'P 1'
#
loop_
_entity.id
_entity.type
_entity.pdbx_description
1 polymer ?
#
loop_
_entity_poly.entity_id
_entity_poly.type
_entity_poly.pdbx_seq_one_letter_code
_entity_poly.pdbx_strand_id
1 'polypeptide(L)' 'PGGMPYAWVAGEASGVRALRHHLVRERGFAAERVTSTTYWTRGCGGEQALAAESAATTAGSGTADRRKAERVDQVT' A
#
# COMPACT_ATOMS: atom_id res chain seq x y z
N PRO A 1 -3.61 23.06 0.34
CA PRO A 1 -5.01 22.75 -0.02
C PRO A 1 -5.86 22.43 1.22
N GLY A 2 -6.98 23.12 1.38
CA GLY A 2 -7.96 22.77 2.41
C GLY A 2 -8.70 21.50 2.00
N GLY A 3 -8.85 20.55 2.92
CA GLY A 3 -9.60 19.32 2.69
C GLY A 3 -9.01 18.10 3.35
N MET A 4 -9.61 16.95 3.02
CA MET A 4 -9.25 15.63 3.52
C MET A 4 -8.52 14.85 2.42
N PRO A 5 -7.19 14.99 2.28
CA PRO A 5 -6.51 14.41 1.12
C PRO A 5 -6.35 12.88 1.26
N TYR A 6 -6.46 12.16 0.15
CA TYR A 6 -6.35 10.70 0.00
C TYR A 6 -5.32 10.37 -1.08
N ALA A 7 -4.60 9.27 -0.92
CA ALA A 7 -3.60 8.83 -1.90
C ALA A 7 -3.56 7.29 -2.06
N TRP A 8 -3.40 6.84 -3.30
CA TRP A 8 -3.06 5.46 -3.64
C TRP A 8 -1.72 5.44 -4.38
N VAL A 9 -0.77 4.65 -3.89
CA VAL A 9 0.61 4.64 -4.37
C VAL A 9 1.00 3.23 -4.81
N ALA A 10 1.48 3.07 -6.04
CA ALA A 10 1.94 1.79 -6.56
C ALA A 10 3.23 1.94 -7.38
N GLY A 11 4.15 0.98 -7.26
CA GLY A 11 5.39 0.99 -8.02
C GLY A 11 6.53 0.23 -7.36
N GLU A 12 7.74 0.75 -7.49
CA GLU A 12 8.95 0.18 -6.88
C GLU A 12 8.92 0.31 -5.35
N ALA A 13 9.34 -0.73 -4.63
CA ALA A 13 9.34 -0.72 -3.15
C ALA A 13 10.04 0.51 -2.52
N SER A 14 11.21 0.90 -3.04
CA SER A 14 11.96 2.06 -2.54
C SER A 14 11.19 3.37 -2.76
N GLY A 15 10.66 3.57 -3.96
CA GLY A 15 9.86 4.73 -4.33
C GLY A 15 8.54 4.82 -3.57
N VAL A 16 7.83 3.69 -3.42
CA VAL A 16 6.58 3.61 -2.64
C VAL A 16 6.83 3.98 -1.18
N ARG A 17 7.92 3.49 -0.58
CA ARG A 17 8.30 3.83 0.80
C ARG A 17 8.64 5.31 0.94
N ALA A 18 9.44 5.86 0.03
CA ALA A 18 9.82 7.28 0.03
C ALA A 18 8.58 8.18 -0.10
N LEU A 19 7.68 7.86 -1.03
CA LEU A 19 6.47 8.64 -1.24
C LEU A 19 5.52 8.55 -0.05
N ARG A 20 5.35 7.35 0.54
CA ARG A 20 4.54 7.21 1.76
C ARG A 20 5.11 8.00 2.93
N HIS A 21 6.44 8.01 3.11
CA HIS A 21 7.09 8.83 4.13
C HIS A 21 6.76 10.31 3.92
N HIS A 22 6.98 10.80 2.70
CA HIS A 22 6.74 12.20 2.37
C HIS A 22 5.27 12.60 2.63
N LEU A 23 4.32 11.78 2.19
CA LEU A 23 2.89 12.06 2.39
C LEU A 23 2.52 12.08 3.88
N VAL A 24 2.91 11.08 4.66
CA VAL A 24 2.47 10.96 6.05
C VAL A 24 3.27 11.87 6.99
N ARG A 25 4.59 11.92 6.84
CA ARG A 25 5.49 12.58 7.80
C ARG A 25 5.72 14.04 7.48
N GLU A 26 5.84 14.37 6.19
CA GLU A 26 6.19 15.74 5.77
C GLU A 26 4.96 16.54 5.36
N ARG A 27 3.94 15.88 4.78
CA ARG A 27 2.71 16.53 4.31
C ARG A 27 1.51 16.36 5.23
N GLY A 28 1.65 15.61 6.33
CA GLY A 28 0.61 15.47 7.35
C GLY A 28 -0.63 14.68 6.91
N PHE A 29 -0.51 13.81 5.90
CA PHE A 29 -1.61 12.91 5.56
C PHE A 29 -1.85 11.91 6.70
N ALA A 30 -3.12 11.64 7.01
CA ALA A 30 -3.48 10.54 7.89
C ALA A 30 -3.04 9.20 7.26
N ALA A 31 -2.34 8.37 8.02
CA ALA A 31 -1.73 7.14 7.51
C ALA A 31 -2.74 6.13 6.96
N GLU A 32 -3.95 6.12 7.53
CA GLU A 32 -5.12 5.34 7.09
C GLU A 32 -5.71 5.80 5.74
N ARG A 33 -5.41 7.03 5.31
CA ARG A 33 -5.86 7.58 4.02
C ARG A 33 -4.81 7.51 2.92
N VAL A 34 -3.71 6.82 3.18
CA VAL A 34 -2.67 6.56 2.19
C VAL A 34 -2.57 5.05 2.04
N THR A 35 -3.06 4.53 0.92
CA THR A 35 -2.94 3.12 0.56
C THR A 35 -1.72 2.95 -0.34
N SER A 36 -0.93 1.90 -0.13
CA SER A 36 0.25 1.63 -0.95
C SER A 36 0.40 0.16 -1.27
N THR A 37 0.78 -0.14 -2.51
CA THR A 37 1.17 -1.48 -2.96
C THR A 37 2.53 -1.40 -3.67
N THR A 38 3.31 -2.46 -3.61
CA THR A 38 4.62 -2.55 -4.27
C THR A 38 4.56 -3.65 -5.31
N TYR A 39 4.94 -3.33 -6.55
CA TYR A 39 4.91 -4.30 -7.65
C TYR A 39 6.25 -4.98 -7.87
N TRP A 40 7.34 -4.24 -7.68
CA TRP A 40 8.68 -4.74 -7.98
C TRP A 40 9.71 -4.03 -7.11
N THR A 41 10.92 -4.60 -7.06
CA THR A 41 12.05 -4.04 -6.33
C THR A 41 13.29 -4.18 -7.20
N ARG A 42 14.00 -3.07 -7.46
CA ARG A 42 15.23 -3.12 -8.24
C ARG A 42 16.29 -3.97 -7.54
N GLY A 43 16.96 -4.86 -8.27
CA GLY A 43 17.98 -5.74 -7.72
C GLY A 43 17.46 -6.93 -6.91
N CYS A 44 16.13 -7.09 -6.83
CA CYS A 44 15.51 -8.27 -6.24
C CYS A 44 15.44 -9.38 -7.29
N GLY A 45 16.22 -10.45 -7.11
CA GLY A 45 16.09 -11.68 -7.90
C GLY A 45 14.78 -12.42 -7.59
N GLY A 46 14.39 -13.37 -8.44
CA GLY A 46 13.10 -14.06 -8.34
C GLY A 46 12.82 -14.73 -6.99
N GLU A 47 13.83 -15.36 -6.37
CA GLU A 47 13.71 -15.98 -5.04
C GLU A 47 13.41 -14.97 -3.93
N GLN A 48 14.02 -13.79 -4.01
CA GLN A 48 13.84 -12.71 -3.03
C GLN A 48 12.49 -12.00 -3.23
N ALA A 49 12.01 -11.91 -4.48
CA ALA A 49 10.68 -11.41 -4.79
C ALA A 49 9.60 -12.34 -4.20
N LEU A 50 9.76 -13.66 -4.36
CA LEU A 50 8.85 -14.66 -3.81
C LEU A 50 8.87 -14.69 -2.27
N ALA A 51 10.05 -14.53 -1.66
CA ALA A 51 10.18 -14.37 -0.21
C ALA A 51 9.46 -13.10 0.28
N ALA A 52 9.55 -11.99 -0.47
CA ALA A 52 8.83 -10.76 -0.16
C ALA A 52 7.30 -10.92 -0.31
N GLU A 53 6.83 -11.64 -1.34
CA GLU A 53 5.40 -11.99 -1.50
C GLU A 53 4.88 -12.86 -0.35
N SER A 54 5.70 -13.82 0.09
CA SER A 54 5.38 -14.70 1.23
C SER A 54 5.38 -13.92 2.56
N ALA A 55 6.30 -12.96 2.72
CA ALA A 55 6.32 -12.04 3.86
C ALA A 55 5.12 -11.09 3.85
N ALA A 56 4.67 -10.62 2.68
CA ALA A 56 3.44 -9.83 2.53
C ALA A 56 2.18 -10.64 2.88
N THR A 57 2.14 -11.93 2.50
CA THR A 57 1.10 -12.88 2.93
C THR A 57 1.06 -13.04 4.46
N THR A 58 2.21 -13.06 5.12
CA THR A 58 2.29 -13.23 6.57
C THR A 58 2.04 -11.92 7.34
N ALA A 59 2.46 -10.77 6.78
CA ALA A 59 2.27 -9.45 7.36
C ALA A 59 0.83 -8.90 7.18
N GLY A 60 0.03 -9.51 6.30
CA GLY A 60 -1.40 -9.23 6.14
C GLY A 60 -2.29 -9.66 7.33
N SER A 61 -1.72 -10.31 8.36
CA SER A 61 -2.46 -10.78 9.54
C SER A 61 -2.52 -9.79 10.71
N GLY A 62 -1.99 -8.57 10.58
CA GLY A 62 -1.82 -7.68 11.74
C GLY A 62 -1.96 -6.19 11.46
N THR A 63 -3.15 -5.75 11.03
CA THR A 63 -3.85 -4.52 11.47
C THR A 63 -5.22 -4.56 10.81
N ALA A 64 -6.23 -4.99 11.55
CA ALA A 64 -7.59 -5.13 11.04
C ALA A 64 -8.24 -3.75 10.77
N ASP A 65 -8.73 -3.54 9.55
CA ASP A 65 -10.13 -3.15 9.35
C ASP A 65 -10.75 -4.08 8.31
N ARG A 66 -11.23 -5.21 8.80
CA ARG A 66 -12.03 -6.19 8.07
C ARG A 66 -13.50 -5.74 8.17
N ARG A 67 -13.90 -4.66 7.48
CA ARG A 67 -15.29 -4.42 7.05
C ARG A 67 -15.40 -3.38 5.93
N LYS A 68 -15.38 -3.87 4.70
CA LYS A 68 -16.42 -3.70 3.65
C LYS A 68 -16.16 -4.80 2.61
N ALA A 69 -16.60 -6.03 2.85
CA ALA A 69 -17.92 -6.52 2.48
C ALA A 69 -18.37 -5.95 1.11
N GLU A 70 -18.27 -6.82 0.10
CA GLU A 70 -19.25 -7.01 -0.97
C GLU A 70 -20.08 -5.80 -1.37
N ARG A 71 -19.87 -5.32 -2.61
CA ARG A 71 -20.92 -5.04 -3.60
C ARG A 71 -20.31 -4.32 -4.81
N VAL A 72 -19.72 -5.07 -5.74
CA VAL A 72 -19.59 -4.61 -7.14
C VAL A 72 -19.70 -5.85 -8.05
N ASP A 73 -20.91 -6.41 -8.14
CA ASP A 73 -21.33 -7.22 -9.30
C ASP A 73 -22.87 -7.23 -9.45
N GLN A 74 -23.45 -6.03 -9.51
CA GLN A 74 -24.85 -5.83 -9.94
C GLN A 74 -24.96 -4.46 -10.61
N VAL A 75 -24.28 -4.29 -11.75
CA VAL A 75 -24.71 -3.39 -12.84
C VAL A 75 -24.19 -4.00 -14.15
N THR A 76 -24.97 -4.92 -14.71
CA THR A 76 -25.52 -4.91 -16.10
C THR A 76 -26.31 -6.20 -16.28
#